data_AF-A0A938CWH0-F1
#
_entry.id   AF-A0A938CWH0-F1
#
_cell.length_a   1.000
_cell.length_b   1.000
_cell.length_c   1.000
_cell.angle_alpha   90.00
_cell.angle_beta   90.00
_cell.angle_gamma   90.00
#
_symmetry.space_group_name_H-M   'P 1'
#
loop_
_entity.id
_entity.type
_entity.pdbx_description
1 polymer ?
#
loop_
_entity_poly.entity_id
_entity_poly.type
_entity_poly.pdbx_seq_one_letter_code
_entity_poly.pdbx_strand_id
1 'polypeptide(L)'
;MKRAVETGISKHGRPFEWVIVSNGICYTAAAPMHANGTPETGPIRTQARLALGNLAKQLKAAGGSMADVVQVMLYVTDRGHIDPITEEWSVAFPKPYPNRATVIVKEIGVRGVGMVVMATAHLGAGGKGGKAARAATRTAKRPAKKRTSKKR
;
A
#
# COMPACT_ATOMS: atom_id res chain seq x y z
N MET A 1 17.85 -9.76 7.33
CA MET A 1 17.30 -11.13 7.33
C MET A 1 15.91 -11.10 6.69
N LYS A 2 15.59 -12.05 5.78
CA LYS A 2 14.26 -12.16 5.15
C LYS A 2 13.32 -13.01 6.00
N ARG A 3 12.03 -12.66 6.07
CA ARG A 3 10.99 -13.44 6.74
C ARG A 3 9.66 -13.38 5.99
N ALA A 4 8.90 -14.46 6.00
CA ALA A 4 7.49 -14.43 5.61
C ALA A 4 6.64 -13.74 6.70
N VAL A 5 5.51 -13.15 6.30
CA VAL A 5 4.50 -12.60 7.21
C VAL A 5 3.25 -13.46 7.11
N GLU A 6 2.71 -13.86 8.26
CA GLU A 6 1.40 -14.49 8.32
C GLU A 6 0.30 -13.43 8.21
N THR A 7 -0.51 -13.50 7.14
CA THR A 7 -1.48 -12.44 6.79
C THR A 7 -2.91 -12.74 7.18
N GLY A 8 -3.22 -13.98 7.59
CA GLY A 8 -4.60 -14.47 7.77
C GLY A 8 -5.38 -14.62 6.45
N ILE A 9 -4.74 -14.41 5.30
CA ILE A 9 -5.30 -14.70 3.98
C ILE A 9 -5.00 -16.16 3.65
N SER A 10 -5.95 -16.86 3.03
CA SER A 10 -5.78 -18.26 2.66
C SER A 10 -4.52 -18.50 1.83
N LYS A 11 -3.84 -19.61 2.11
CA LYS A 11 -2.67 -20.04 1.32
C LYS A 11 -3.15 -20.45 -0.07
N HIS A 12 -2.44 -20.00 -1.10
CA HIS A 12 -2.79 -20.26 -2.50
C HIS A 12 -2.16 -21.55 -3.07
N GLY A 13 -1.44 -22.32 -2.25
CA GLY A 13 -0.83 -23.60 -2.67
C GLY A 13 0.29 -23.48 -3.73
N ARG A 14 0.90 -22.29 -3.89
CA ARG A 14 1.99 -22.04 -4.86
C ARG A 14 3.27 -21.67 -4.10
N PRO A 15 4.47 -21.84 -4.71
CA PRO A 15 5.75 -21.62 -4.02
C PRO A 15 6.13 -20.13 -3.96
N PHE A 16 5.26 -19.31 -3.40
CA PHE A 16 5.54 -17.91 -3.06
C PHE A 16 4.79 -17.51 -1.79
N GLU A 17 5.25 -16.45 -1.15
CA GLU A 17 4.60 -15.88 0.03
C GLU A 17 3.75 -14.68 -0.37
N TRP A 18 2.64 -14.47 0.33
CA TRP A 18 1.87 -13.24 0.15
C TRP A 18 2.71 -12.00 0.46
N VAL A 19 3.53 -12.08 1.51
CA VAL A 19 4.33 -10.96 2.00
C VAL A 19 5.68 -11.46 2.50
N ILE A 20 6.75 -10.81 2.02
CA ILE A 20 8.10 -10.96 2.56
C ILE A 20 8.53 -9.63 3.17
N VAL A 21 9.13 -9.69 4.36
CA VAL A 21 9.83 -8.55 4.96
C VAL A 21 11.34 -8.83 4.98
N SER A 22 12.13 -7.90 4.48
CA SER A 22 13.60 -7.95 4.57
C SER A 22 14.13 -6.55 4.85
N ASN A 23 14.98 -6.42 5.87
CA ASN A 23 15.65 -5.16 6.23
C ASN A 23 14.70 -3.97 6.39
N GLY A 24 13.53 -4.20 7.02
CA GLY A 24 12.52 -3.17 7.22
C GLY A 24 11.71 -2.83 5.96
N ILE A 25 11.88 -3.57 4.86
CA ILE A 25 11.11 -3.38 3.62
C ILE A 25 10.13 -4.54 3.47
N CYS A 26 8.86 -4.20 3.26
CA CYS A 26 7.78 -5.11 2.91
C CYS A 26 7.68 -5.21 1.39
N TYR A 27 7.62 -6.44 0.88
CA TYR A 27 7.39 -6.77 -0.53
C TYR A 27 6.12 -7.61 -0.61
N THR A 28 5.15 -7.18 -1.41
CA THR A 28 3.86 -7.86 -1.53
C THR A 28 3.23 -7.73 -2.91
N ALA A 29 2.38 -8.70 -3.24
CA ALA A 29 1.45 -8.63 -4.36
C ALA A 29 0.01 -8.81 -3.84
N ALA A 30 -0.90 -7.94 -4.26
CA ALA A 30 -2.30 -7.97 -3.89
C ALA A 30 -3.18 -8.14 -5.14
N ALA A 31 -3.94 -9.24 -5.14
CA ALA A 31 -4.95 -9.57 -6.13
C ALA A 31 -6.34 -9.49 -5.49
N PRO A 32 -7.41 -9.37 -6.29
CA PRO A 32 -8.78 -9.32 -5.79
C PRO A 32 -9.26 -10.73 -5.40
N MET A 33 -8.71 -11.26 -4.31
CA MET A 33 -9.01 -12.58 -3.79
C MET A 33 -9.94 -12.48 -2.57
N HIS A 34 -10.99 -13.29 -2.57
CA HIS A 34 -11.89 -13.45 -1.43
C HIS A 34 -11.22 -14.30 -0.33
N ALA A 35 -11.72 -14.21 0.90
CA ALA A 35 -11.15 -14.93 2.05
C ALA A 35 -11.21 -16.46 1.88
N ASN A 36 -12.22 -16.97 1.16
CA ASN A 36 -12.36 -18.37 0.79
C ASN A 36 -11.36 -18.82 -0.31
N GLY A 37 -10.51 -17.93 -0.82
CA GLY A 37 -9.50 -18.22 -1.85
C GLY A 37 -10.01 -18.14 -3.29
N THR A 38 -11.26 -17.76 -3.54
CA THR A 38 -11.77 -17.55 -4.91
C THR A 38 -11.44 -16.14 -5.41
N PRO A 39 -11.16 -15.94 -6.71
CA PRO A 39 -10.99 -14.60 -7.26
C PRO A 39 -12.32 -13.88 -7.41
N GLU A 40 -12.30 -12.56 -7.28
CA GLU A 40 -13.35 -11.67 -7.78
C GLU A 40 -13.12 -11.41 -9.26
N THR A 41 -14.07 -11.81 -10.10
CA THR A 41 -13.99 -11.69 -11.56
C THR A 41 -15.06 -10.77 -12.15
N GLY A 42 -15.84 -10.10 -11.30
CA GLY A 42 -16.85 -9.13 -11.68
C GLY A 42 -16.28 -7.75 -12.03
N PRO A 43 -17.08 -6.68 -11.87
CA PRO A 43 -16.70 -5.33 -12.27
C PRO A 43 -15.36 -4.86 -11.68
N ILE A 44 -14.58 -4.12 -12.47
CA ILE A 44 -13.22 -3.72 -12.10
C ILE A 44 -13.15 -2.89 -10.81
N ARG A 45 -14.18 -2.10 -10.48
CA ARG A 45 -14.24 -1.35 -9.21
C ARG A 45 -14.31 -2.28 -8.00
N THR A 46 -15.08 -3.36 -8.10
CA THR A 46 -15.17 -4.40 -7.06
C THR A 46 -13.83 -5.09 -6.88
N GLN A 47 -13.18 -5.43 -8.00
CA GLN A 47 -11.82 -5.99 -7.98
C GLN A 47 -10.83 -5.02 -7.33
N ALA A 48 -10.83 -3.74 -7.72
CA ALA A 48 -9.93 -2.72 -7.18
C ALA A 48 -10.08 -2.55 -5.66
N ARG A 49 -11.33 -2.43 -5.17
CA ARG A 49 -11.63 -2.35 -3.73
C ARG A 49 -11.11 -3.57 -2.98
N LEU A 50 -11.33 -4.77 -3.51
CA LEU A 50 -10.89 -6.00 -2.86
C LEU A 50 -9.36 -6.12 -2.86
N ALA A 51 -8.70 -5.85 -3.98
CA ALA A 51 -7.24 -5.90 -4.07
C ALA A 51 -6.56 -4.87 -3.15
N LEU A 52 -7.04 -3.63 -3.12
CA LEU A 52 -6.51 -2.59 -2.23
C LEU A 52 -6.81 -2.89 -0.76
N GLY A 53 -7.97 -3.46 -0.45
CA GLY A 53 -8.30 -3.95 0.89
C GLY A 53 -7.40 -5.11 1.33
N ASN A 54 -7.07 -6.02 0.42
CA ASN A 54 -6.12 -7.10 0.68
C ASN A 54 -4.70 -6.57 0.90
N LEU A 55 -4.27 -5.57 0.12
CA LEU A 55 -3.00 -4.88 0.33
C LEU A 55 -2.93 -4.25 1.74
N ALA A 56 -3.99 -3.57 2.17
CA ALA A 56 -4.04 -3.00 3.51
C ALA A 56 -3.94 -4.07 4.62
N LYS A 57 -4.60 -5.22 4.46
CA LYS A 57 -4.48 -6.35 5.40
C LYS A 57 -3.06 -6.93 5.44
N GLN A 58 -2.45 -7.12 4.27
CA GLN A 58 -1.07 -7.60 4.12
C GLN A 58 -0.07 -6.66 4.81
N LEU A 59 -0.18 -5.35 4.58
CA LEU A 59 0.67 -4.33 5.21
C LEU A 59 0.47 -4.30 6.72
N LYS A 60 -0.78 -4.36 7.19
CA LYS A 60 -1.11 -4.42 8.62
C LYS A 60 -0.47 -5.63 9.29
N ALA A 61 -0.55 -6.81 8.67
CA ALA A 61 0.09 -8.02 9.16
C ALA A 61 1.62 -7.89 9.20
N ALA A 62 2.20 -7.14 8.26
CA ALA A 62 3.64 -6.87 8.24
C ALA A 62 4.07 -5.86 9.32
N GLY A 63 3.13 -5.19 9.99
CA GLY A 63 3.38 -4.13 10.98
C GLY A 63 3.37 -2.71 10.41
N GLY A 64 2.88 -2.53 9.18
CA GLY A 64 2.77 -1.24 8.48
C GLY A 64 1.34 -0.89 8.09
N SER A 65 1.22 0.02 7.13
CA SER A 65 -0.03 0.62 6.65
C SER A 65 0.12 1.09 5.21
N MET A 66 -0.99 1.53 4.60
CA MET A 66 -0.99 2.11 3.25
C MET A 66 -0.09 3.35 3.14
N ALA A 67 0.15 4.07 4.25
CA ALA A 67 1.05 5.23 4.29
C ALA A 67 2.54 4.87 4.20
N ASP A 68 2.89 3.61 4.43
CA ASP A 68 4.27 3.13 4.38
C ASP A 68 4.68 2.67 2.97
N VAL A 69 3.71 2.59 2.04
CA VAL A 69 3.95 2.19 0.65
C VAL A 69 4.69 3.29 -0.09
N VAL A 70 5.82 2.94 -0.68
CA VAL A 70 6.70 3.89 -1.39
C VAL A 70 6.62 3.74 -2.90
N GLN A 71 6.38 2.52 -3.39
CA GLN A 71 6.33 2.21 -4.81
C GLN A 71 5.27 1.16 -5.12
N VAL A 72 4.56 1.36 -6.23
CA VAL A 72 3.58 0.43 -6.76
C VAL A 72 3.76 0.23 -8.27
N MET A 73 3.75 -1.03 -8.69
CA MET A 73 3.48 -1.42 -10.08
C MET A 73 2.05 -1.95 -10.18
N LEU A 74 1.22 -1.28 -10.97
CA LEU A 74 -0.14 -1.69 -11.27
C LEU A 74 -0.17 -2.40 -12.63
N TYR A 75 -0.58 -3.67 -12.65
CA TYR A 75 -0.84 -4.40 -13.89
C TYR A 75 -2.35 -4.45 -14.12
N VAL A 76 -2.78 -4.10 -15.33
CA VAL A 76 -4.18 -4.12 -15.74
C VAL A 76 -4.35 -4.79 -17.09
N THR A 77 -5.47 -5.47 -17.31
CA THR A 77 -5.74 -6.17 -18.59
C THR A 77 -6.38 -5.28 -19.65
N ASP A 78 -6.90 -4.12 -19.27
CA ASP A 78 -7.60 -3.19 -20.16
C ASP A 78 -7.22 -1.74 -19.78
N ARG A 79 -7.06 -0.87 -20.78
CA ARG A 79 -6.80 0.56 -20.56
C ARG A 79 -7.99 1.25 -19.89
N GLY A 80 -9.22 0.87 -20.22
CA GLY A 80 -10.46 1.41 -19.64
C GLY A 80 -10.62 1.10 -18.16
N HIS A 81 -9.82 0.17 -17.60
CA HIS A 81 -9.80 -0.12 -16.17
C HIS A 81 -9.06 0.94 -15.34
N ILE A 82 -8.20 1.74 -15.95
CA ILE A 82 -7.27 2.64 -15.23
C ILE A 82 -8.02 3.73 -14.44
N ASP A 83 -9.03 4.36 -15.04
CA ASP A 83 -9.77 5.45 -14.39
C ASP A 83 -10.63 4.92 -13.23
N PRO A 84 -11.44 3.86 -13.40
CA PRO A 84 -12.15 3.24 -12.27
C PRO A 84 -11.25 2.80 -11.12
N ILE A 85 -10.07 2.23 -11.42
CA ILE A 85 -9.10 1.85 -10.38
C ILE A 85 -8.53 3.09 -9.68
N THR A 86 -8.27 4.16 -10.41
CA THR A 86 -7.69 5.40 -9.86
C THR A 86 -8.67 6.11 -8.92
N GLU A 87 -9.98 5.99 -9.13
CA GLU A 87 -10.96 6.49 -8.17
C GLU A 87 -10.87 5.75 -6.82
N GLU A 88 -10.86 4.41 -6.86
CA GLU A 88 -10.69 3.59 -5.64
C GLU A 88 -9.31 3.80 -4.98
N TRP A 89 -8.29 4.09 -5.80
CA TRP A 89 -6.94 4.41 -5.35
C TRP A 89 -6.90 5.62 -4.42
N SER A 90 -7.63 6.68 -4.78
CA SER A 90 -7.62 7.94 -4.03
C SER A 90 -8.21 7.81 -2.62
N VAL A 91 -9.10 6.84 -2.43
CA VAL A 91 -9.70 6.50 -1.13
C VAL A 91 -8.76 5.62 -0.29
N ALA A 92 -8.03 4.71 -0.96
CA ALA A 92 -7.20 3.72 -0.28
C ALA A 92 -5.84 4.26 0.21
N PHE A 93 -5.22 5.19 -0.54
CA PHE A 93 -3.91 5.75 -0.20
C PHE A 93 -4.00 7.16 0.38
N PRO A 94 -3.39 7.43 1.54
CA PRO A 94 -3.21 8.79 2.02
C PRO A 94 -2.12 9.52 1.21
N LYS A 95 -2.15 10.86 1.23
CA LYS A 95 -1.03 11.68 0.73
C LYS A 95 0.15 11.69 1.72
N PRO A 96 1.41 11.81 1.24
CA PRO A 96 1.82 11.77 -0.16
C PRO A 96 1.57 10.39 -0.77
N TYR A 97 1.05 10.36 -2.01
CA TYR A 97 0.78 9.09 -2.70
C TYR A 97 2.09 8.36 -3.04
N PRO A 98 2.09 7.01 -3.10
CA PRO A 98 3.26 6.26 -3.54
C PRO A 98 3.63 6.58 -4.98
N ASN A 99 4.90 6.39 -5.34
CA ASN A 99 5.30 6.33 -6.74
C ASN A 99 4.54 5.18 -7.43
N ARG A 100 3.99 5.42 -8.62
CA ARG A 100 3.18 4.44 -9.35
C ARG A 100 3.51 4.44 -10.83
N ALA A 101 3.67 3.25 -11.40
CA ALA A 101 3.56 3.02 -12.84
C ALA A 101 2.46 1.98 -13.13
N THR A 102 1.82 2.13 -14.29
CA THR A 102 0.75 1.22 -14.75
C THR A 102 1.19 0.56 -16.05
N VAL A 103 1.06 -0.77 -16.13
CA VAL A 103 1.38 -1.57 -17.30
C VAL A 103 0.14 -2.31 -17.76
N ILE A 104 -0.21 -2.15 -19.03
CA ILE A 104 -1.29 -2.91 -19.66
C ILE A 104 -0.70 -4.24 -20.12
N VAL A 105 -1.28 -5.34 -19.66
CA VAL A 105 -0.84 -6.71 -19.98
C VAL A 105 -1.94 -7.48 -20.70
N LYS A 106 -1.57 -8.52 -21.44
CA LYS A 106 -2.54 -9.38 -22.12
C LYS A 106 -3.48 -10.08 -21.14
N GLU A 107 -2.94 -10.63 -20.06
CA GLU A 107 -3.72 -11.41 -19.08
C GLU A 107 -2.96 -11.48 -17.75
N ILE A 108 -3.70 -11.67 -16.65
CA ILE A 108 -3.16 -11.99 -15.32
C ILE A 108 -3.29 -13.50 -15.11
N GLY A 109 -2.35 -14.12 -14.40
CA GLY A 109 -2.32 -15.59 -14.19
C GLY A 109 -3.52 -16.20 -13.43
N VAL A 110 -4.54 -15.41 -13.11
CA VAL A 110 -5.84 -15.83 -12.58
C VAL A 110 -6.91 -15.33 -13.55
N ARG A 111 -7.60 -16.27 -14.21
CA ARG A 111 -8.59 -15.97 -15.25
C ARG A 111 -9.69 -15.05 -14.70
N GLY A 112 -10.08 -14.03 -15.47
CA GLY A 112 -11.12 -13.06 -15.10
C GLY A 112 -10.66 -11.95 -14.13
N VAL A 113 -9.45 -12.03 -13.59
CA VAL A 113 -8.85 -10.94 -12.82
C VAL A 113 -8.29 -9.89 -13.78
N GLY A 114 -8.79 -8.67 -13.65
CA GLY A 114 -8.44 -7.52 -14.49
C GLY A 114 -7.35 -6.63 -13.91
N MET A 115 -6.94 -6.85 -12.66
CA MET A 115 -5.84 -6.09 -12.04
C MET A 115 -5.06 -6.87 -10.97
N VAL A 116 -3.78 -6.54 -10.82
CA VAL A 116 -2.94 -6.94 -9.67
C VAL A 116 -2.00 -5.80 -9.31
N VAL A 117 -1.80 -5.58 -8.02
CA VAL A 117 -0.88 -4.56 -7.49
C VAL A 117 0.33 -5.22 -6.86
N MET A 118 1.51 -4.86 -7.34
CA MET A 118 2.78 -5.13 -6.67
C MET A 118 3.17 -3.89 -5.86
N ALA A 119 3.46 -4.05 -4.58
CA ALA A 119 3.77 -2.95 -3.68
C ALA A 119 5.03 -3.20 -2.86
N THR A 120 5.81 -2.13 -2.69
CA THR A 120 6.95 -2.07 -1.78
C THR A 120 6.67 -1.02 -0.72
N ALA A 121 6.86 -1.37 0.56
CA ALA A 121 6.66 -0.45 1.68
C ALA A 121 7.85 -0.44 2.64
N HIS A 122 8.18 0.73 3.18
CA HIS A 122 9.20 0.88 4.22
C HIS A 122 8.55 0.82 5.59
N LEU A 123 8.70 -0.31 6.27
CA LEU A 123 8.25 -0.51 7.64
C LEU A 123 9.23 0.19 8.57
N GLY A 124 8.81 1.30 9.19
CA GLY A 124 9.66 2.05 10.12
C GLY A 124 10.24 1.17 11.24
N ALA A 125 11.45 1.48 11.69
CA ALA A 125 12.00 0.92 12.92
C ALA A 125 11.12 1.35 14.10
N GLY A 126 10.25 0.45 14.56
CA GLY A 126 9.29 0.68 15.63
C GLY A 126 7.87 0.87 15.10
N GLY A 127 7.10 -0.21 15.16
CA GLY A 127 5.69 -0.22 14.75
C GLY A 127 4.84 0.83 15.47
N LYS A 128 3.71 1.13 14.80
CA LYS A 128 2.60 2.01 15.19
C LYS A 128 2.86 3.52 15.05
N GLY A 129 2.66 4.09 13.85
CA GLY A 129 2.44 5.55 13.69
C GLY A 129 3.62 6.50 13.99
N GLY A 130 4.87 6.02 13.99
CA GLY A 130 5.99 6.67 14.69
C GLY A 130 6.59 7.98 14.13
N LYS A 131 6.27 8.43 12.89
CA LYS A 131 6.88 9.66 12.33
C LYS A 131 5.92 10.79 11.96
N ALA A 132 4.66 10.50 11.62
CA ALA A 132 3.67 11.57 11.39
C ALA A 132 3.41 12.40 12.65
N ALA A 133 3.34 11.76 13.83
CA ALA A 133 3.14 12.46 15.11
C ALA A 133 4.35 13.27 15.58
N ARG A 134 5.59 12.76 15.38
CA ARG A 134 6.81 13.43 15.86
C ARG A 134 7.22 14.66 15.04
N ALA A 135 6.82 14.73 13.76
CA ALA A 135 7.04 15.93 12.95
C ALA A 135 6.03 17.05 13.28
N ALA A 136 4.76 16.71 13.56
CA ALA A 136 3.77 17.69 13.99
C ALA A 136 4.15 18.40 15.30
N THR A 137 4.86 17.73 16.20
CA THR A 137 5.34 18.32 17.48
C THR A 137 6.52 19.28 17.31
N ARG A 138 7.27 19.26 16.19
CA ARG A 138 8.50 20.06 16.03
C ARG A 138 8.29 21.41 15.35
N THR A 139 7.20 21.58 14.61
CA THR A 139 6.92 22.84 13.87
C THR A 139 6.03 23.81 14.65
N ALA A 140 5.27 23.34 15.65
CA ALA A 140 4.34 24.18 16.43
C ALA A 140 4.94 24.83 17.70
N LYS A 141 6.16 24.46 18.10
CA LYS A 141 6.86 25.03 19.29
C LYS A 141 8.11 25.82 18.89
N ARG A 142 7.93 27.03 18.35
CA ARG A 142 8.98 28.06 18.40
C ARG A 142 8.34 29.38 18.85
N PRO A 143 8.64 29.89 20.05
CA PRO A 143 8.06 31.15 20.51
C PRO A 143 8.78 32.32 19.81
N ALA A 144 8.00 33.31 19.34
CA ALA A 144 8.53 34.56 18.83
C ALA A 144 9.11 35.39 19.99
N LYS A 145 10.43 35.40 20.16
CA LYS A 145 11.12 36.39 21.01
C LYS A 145 11.10 37.74 20.28
N LYS A 146 10.25 38.67 20.73
CA LYS A 146 10.36 40.09 20.35
C LYS A 146 11.69 40.64 20.89
N ARG A 147 12.54 41.13 19.98
CA ARG A 147 13.79 41.83 20.28
C ARG A 147 13.47 43.17 20.93
N THR A 148 14.02 43.40 22.11
CA THR A 148 14.17 44.72 22.72
C THR A 148 15.19 45.53 21.91
N SER A 149 14.81 46.71 21.42
CA SER A 149 15.76 47.72 20.94
C SER A 149 15.75 48.89 21.90
N LYS A 150 16.82 48.98 22.68
CA LYS A 150 17.23 50.15 23.47
C LYS A 150 18.31 50.87 22.66
N LYS A 151 18.07 52.14 22.33
CA LYS A 151 19.01 53.20 21.88
C LYS A 151 18.11 54.31 21.32
N ARG A 152 18.23 55.58 21.65
CA ARG A 152 19.24 56.32 22.41
C ARG A 152 18.57 57.63 22.83
#